data_AF-A0A6B3UMZ0-F1
#
_entry.id   AF-A0A6B3UMZ0-F1
#
_cell.length_a   1.000
_cell.length_b   1.000
_cell.length_c   1.000
_cell.angle_alpha   90.00
_cell.angle_beta   90.00
_cell.angle_gamma   90.00
#
_symmetry.space_group_name_H-M   'P 1'
#
loop_
_entity.id
_entity.type
_entity.pdbx_description
1 polymer ?
#
loop_
_entity_poly.entity_id
_entity_poly.type
_entity_poly.pdbx_seq_one_letter_code
_entity_poly.pdbx_strand_id
1 'polypeptide(L)' 'MKRLTDVLAPLVLIALLLGGWEAACRLLAVPGYFLPAPSAVGAAIAARWPELLHAAANTLVMALQGLGVAALAAAALA' A
#
# COMPACT_ATOMS: atom_id res chain seq x y z
N MET A 1 -19.32 18.74 15.44
CA MET A 1 -18.85 19.15 14.09
C MET A 1 -17.35 18.87 13.87
N LYS A 2 -16.44 19.24 14.79
CA LYS A 2 -14.98 18.94 14.68
C LYS A 2 -14.68 17.49 14.26
N ARG A 3 -15.23 16.49 14.95
CA ARG A 3 -15.01 15.07 14.62
C ARG A 3 -15.42 14.64 13.20
N LEU A 4 -16.46 15.27 12.64
CA LEU A 4 -16.91 14.93 11.29
C LEU A 4 -15.95 15.53 10.26
N THR A 5 -15.51 16.76 10.49
CA THR A 5 -14.49 17.43 9.67
C THR A 5 -13.13 16.74 9.77
N ASP A 6 -12.75 16.26 10.95
CA ASP A 6 -11.48 15.54 11.19
C ASP A 6 -11.38 14.23 10.36
N VAL A 7 -12.51 13.60 10.04
CA VAL A 7 -12.56 12.38 9.21
C VAL A 7 -12.83 12.73 7.74
N LEU A 8 -13.72 13.68 7.46
CA LEU A 8 -14.11 14.02 6.09
C LEU A 8 -12.99 14.75 5.34
N ALA A 9 -12.25 15.65 6.00
CA ALA A 9 -11.18 16.40 5.36
C ALA A 9 -10.09 15.49 4.72
N PRO A 10 -9.51 14.50 5.43
CA PRO A 10 -8.53 13.60 4.82
C PRO A 10 -9.16 12.72 3.73
N LEU A 11 -10.39 12.25 3.89
CA LEU A 11 -11.07 11.44 2.88
C LEU A 11 -11.31 12.23 1.58
N VAL A 12 -11.76 13.49 1.69
CA VAL A 12 -11.95 14.38 0.54
C VAL A 12 -10.60 14.65 -0.13
N LEU A 13 -9.55 14.93 0.64
CA LEU A 13 -8.21 15.12 0.09
C LEU A 13 -7.74 13.87 -0.68
N ILE A 14 -7.90 12.68 -0.10
CA ILE A 14 -7.55 11.42 -0.76
C ILE A 14 -8.33 11.25 -2.07
N ALA A 15 -9.65 11.48 -2.04
CA ALA A 15 -10.50 11.37 -3.21
C ALA A 15 -10.08 12.38 -4.31
N LEU A 16 -9.75 13.61 -3.94
CA LEU A 16 -9.26 14.63 -4.86
C LEU A 16 -7.91 14.25 -5.48
N LEU A 17 -6.97 13.72 -4.68
CA LEU A 17 -5.66 13.28 -5.15
C LEU A 17 -5.79 12.09 -6.10
N LEU A 18 -6.57 11.07 -5.74
CA LEU A 18 -6.79 9.89 -6.58
C LEU A 18 -7.55 10.25 -7.87
N GLY A 19 -8.58 11.11 -7.76
CA GLY A 19 -9.32 11.60 -8.92
C GLY A 19 -8.46 12.44 -9.86
N GLY A 20 -7.63 13.33 -9.31
CA GLY A 20 -6.68 14.13 -10.07
C GLY A 20 -5.62 13.27 -10.77
N TRP A 21 -5.11 12.23 -10.10
CA TRP A 21 -4.18 11.27 -10.70
C TRP A 21 -4.82 10.46 -11.82
N GLU A 22 -6.01 9.89 -11.59
CA GLU A 22 -6.78 9.16 -12.62
C GLU A 22 -7.03 10.06 -13.86
N ALA A 23 -7.45 11.30 -13.63
CA ALA A 23 -7.67 12.27 -14.69
C ALA A 23 -6.36 12.58 -15.44
N ALA A 24 -5.26 12.83 -14.74
CA ALA A 24 -3.96 13.10 -15.36
C ALA A 24 -3.49 11.92 -16.22
N CYS A 25 -3.56 10.68 -15.71
CA CYS A 25 -3.22 9.48 -16.47
C CYS A 25 -4.03 9.37 -17.77
N ARG A 26 -5.34 9.65 -17.72
CA ARG A 26 -6.24 9.56 -18.89
C ARG A 26 -6.06 10.71 -19.87
N LEU A 27 -5.98 11.95 -19.38
CA LEU A 27 -5.87 13.15 -20.20
C LEU A 27 -4.52 13.26 -20.89
N LEU A 28 -3.44 12.83 -20.24
CA LEU A 28 -2.09 12.85 -20.78
C LEU A 28 -1.73 11.54 -21.51
N ALA A 29 -2.67 10.60 -21.64
CA ALA A 29 -2.47 9.28 -22.24
C ALA A 29 -1.22 8.56 -21.70
N VAL A 30 -1.04 8.60 -20.37
CA VAL A 30 0.15 8.05 -19.71
C VAL A 30 0.19 6.53 -19.92
N PRO A 31 1.31 5.97 -20.41
CA PRO A 31 1.40 4.53 -20.61
C PRO A 31 1.29 3.77 -19.29
N GLY A 32 0.47 2.70 -19.28
CA GLY A 32 0.19 1.93 -18.06
C GLY A 32 1.39 1.21 -17.45
N TYR A 33 2.45 0.95 -18.22
CA TYR A 33 3.70 0.38 -17.70
C TYR A 33 4.53 1.42 -16.91
N PHE A 34 4.33 2.71 -17.17
CA PHE A 34 5.03 3.80 -16.48
C PHE A 34 4.25 4.22 -15.24
N LEU A 35 2.97 4.54 -15.41
CA LEU A 35 2.09 4.93 -14.31
C LEU A 35 0.65 4.48 -14.61
N PRO A 36 0.22 3.33 -14.07
CA PRO A 36 -1.15 2.90 -14.22
C PRO A 36 -2.09 3.85 -13.46
N ALA A 37 -3.29 4.04 -14.00
CA ALA A 37 -4.32 4.80 -13.31
C ALA A 37 -4.70 4.11 -11.98
N PRO A 38 -5.06 4.84 -10.91
CA PRO A 38 -5.35 4.26 -9.61
C PRO A 38 -6.47 3.20 -9.64
N SER A 39 -7.45 3.35 -10.53
CA SER A 39 -8.48 2.33 -10.75
C SER A 39 -7.91 0.98 -11.24
N ALA A 40 -6.90 1.02 -12.11
CA ALA A 40 -6.21 -0.17 -12.59
C ALA A 40 -5.38 -0.83 -11.49
N VAL A 41 -4.75 -0.04 -10.62
CA VAL A 41 -4.07 -0.55 -9.41
C VAL A 41 -5.07 -1.27 -8.51
N GLY A 42 -6.23 -0.67 -8.23
CA GLY A 42 -7.28 -1.28 -7.43
C GLY A 42 -7.79 -2.59 -8.02
N ALA A 43 -7.99 -2.64 -9.34
CA ALA A 43 -8.38 -3.86 -10.04
C ALA A 43 -7.31 -4.97 -9.94
N ALA A 44 -6.02 -4.61 -10.06
CA ALA A 44 -4.93 -5.57 -9.92
C ALA A 44 -4.82 -6.13 -8.50
N ILE A 45 -5.03 -5.29 -7.47
CA ILE A 45 -5.08 -5.73 -6.07
C ILE A 45 -6.21 -6.72 -5.86
N ALA A 46 -7.43 -6.40 -6.33
CA ALA A 46 -8.58 -7.28 -6.19
C ALA A 46 -8.37 -8.63 -6.90
N ALA A 47 -7.79 -8.60 -8.11
CA ALA A 47 -7.51 -9.80 -8.89
C ALA A 47 -6.46 -10.72 -8.26
N ARG A 48 -5.47 -10.15 -7.55
CA ARG A 48 -4.31 -10.88 -7.00
C ARG A 48 -4.27 -10.85 -5.47
N TRP A 49 -5.38 -10.58 -4.82
CA TRP A 49 -5.44 -10.39 -3.38
C TRP A 49 -4.80 -11.54 -2.58
N PRO A 50 -5.09 -12.83 -2.87
CA PRO A 50 -4.48 -13.93 -2.13
C PRO A 50 -2.96 -14.01 -2.33
N GLU A 51 -2.48 -13.75 -3.55
CA GLU A 51 -1.05 -13.77 -3.88
C GLU A 51 -0.30 -12.65 -3.13
N LEU A 52 -0.87 -11.44 -3.14
CA LEU A 52 -0.29 -10.28 -2.45
C LEU A 52 -0.21 -10.52 -0.93
N LEU A 53 -1.26 -11.08 -0.33
CA LEU A 53 -1.26 -11.44 1.07
C LEU A 53 -0.23 -12.52 1.39
N HIS A 54 -0.11 -13.54 0.55
CA HIS A 54 0.89 -14.58 0.73
C HIS A 54 2.32 -14.01 0.65
N ALA A 55 2.60 -13.15 -0.32
CA ALA A 55 3.89 -12.47 -0.44
C ALA A 55 4.21 -11.57 0.77
N ALA A 56 3.21 -10.82 1.25
CA ALA A 56 3.34 -9.99 2.44
C ALA A 56 3.61 -10.84 3.69
N ALA A 57 2.90 -11.96 3.85
CA ALA A 57 3.11 -12.89 4.95
C ALA A 57 4.52 -13.50 4.94
N ASN A 58 5.00 -13.93 3.78
CA ASN A 58 6.36 -14.47 3.64
C ASN A 58 7.42 -13.44 4.07
N THR A 59 7.26 -12.19 3.64
CA THR A 59 8.17 -11.10 4.03
C THR A 59 8.13 -10.86 5.55
N LEU A 60 6.94 -10.84 6.13
CA LEU A 60 6.76 -10.65 7.58
C LEU A 60 7.38 -11.79 8.38
N VAL A 61 7.13 -13.05 7.99
CA VAL A 61 7.71 -14.23 8.65
C VAL A 61 9.23 -14.22 8.56
N MET A 62 9.78 -13.91 7.39
CA MET A 62 11.24 -13.80 7.21
C MET A 62 11.83 -12.73 8.14
N ALA A 63 11.19 -11.55 8.23
CA ALA A 63 11.64 -10.48 9.12
C ALA A 63 11.58 -10.91 10.60
N LEU A 64 10.51 -11.57 11.03
CA LEU A 64 10.35 -12.07 12.40
C LEU A 64 11.36 -13.16 12.74
N GLN A 65 11.66 -14.06 11.81
CA GLN A 65 12.69 -15.08 11.99
C GLN A 65 14.07 -14.44 12.16
N GLY A 66 14.43 -13.49 11.30
CA GLY A 66 15.70 -12.76 11.41
C GLY A 66 15.82 -12.01 12.73
N LEU A 67 14.76 -11.30 13.13
CA LEU A 67 14.70 -10.61 14.42
C LEU A 67 14.83 -11.58 15.60
N GLY A 68 14.13 -12.72 15.56
CA GLY A 68 14.19 -13.74 16.60
C GLY A 68 15.59 -14.32 16.78
N VAL A 69 16.27 -14.68 15.68
CA VAL A 69 17.66 -15.17 15.73
C VAL A 69 18.59 -14.10 16.30
N ALA A 70 18.47 -12.85 15.84
CA ALA A 70 19.29 -11.76 16.34
C ALA A 70 19.08 -11.49 17.84
N ALA A 71 17.82 -11.51 18.29
CA ALA A 71 17.47 -11.31 19.70
C ALA A 71 18.04 -12.43 20.59
N LEU A 72 17.94 -13.70 20.16
CA LEU A 72 18.50 -14.84 20.87
C LEU A 72 20.03 -14.77 20.93
N ALA A 73 20.69 -14.40 19.83
CA ALA A 73 22.14 -14.22 19.81
C ALA A 73 22.59 -13.09 20.75
N ALA A 74 21.88 -11.96 20.74
CA ALA A 74 22.17 -10.85 21.66
C ALA A 74 22.00 -11.25 23.13
N ALA A 75 20.93 -11.98 23.46
CA ALA A 75 20.69 -12.46 24.82
C ALA A 75 21.74 -13.46 25.30
N ALA A 76 22.28 -14.30 24.40
CA ALA A 76 23.32 -15.27 24.74
C ALA A 76 24.71 -14.64 24.94
N LEU A 77 24.96 -13.46 24.37
CA LEU A 77 26.24 -12.74 24.45
C LEU A 77 26.28 -11.67 25.55
N ALA A 78 25.13 -11.32 26.14
CA ALA A 78 24.99 -10.32 27.21
C ALA A 78 25.30 -10.93 28.59
#